data_AF-A0A2E1HN33-F1
#
_entry.id   AF-A0A2E1HN33-F1
#
_cell.length_a   1.000
_cell.length_b   1.000
_cell.length_c   1.000
_cell.angle_alpha   90.00
_cell.angle_beta   90.00
_cell.angle_gamma   90.00
#
_symmetry.space_group_name_H-M   'P 1'
#
loop_
_entity.id
_entity.type
_entity.pdbx_description
1 polymer ?
#
loop_
_entity_poly.entity_id
_entity_poly.type
_entity_poly.pdbx_seq_one_letter_code
_entity_poly.pdbx_strand_id
1 'polypeptide(L)'
;MEYSIRLLNSAYHKENVDGVERAIVYLYGTTKDGEAIAVRTPLLRPYFQVVEASKDIKKRLEKDDNVESIKEEELWVDGDVRKCTRVFTKSPDNLYKLKEWLKNNDLKLLASDIPFHYRYLYDNDIGGCVSFEGVEVKNHKFTCKLIEATSIKECDDFESDFKILSF
;
A
#
# COMPACT_ATOMS: atom_id res chain seq x y z
N MET A 1 9.67 -8.92 18.28
CA MET A 1 8.84 -10.11 18.57
C MET A 1 8.15 -10.52 17.29
N GLU A 2 7.86 -11.79 17.12
CA GLU A 2 7.12 -12.31 15.96
C GLU A 2 5.65 -12.48 16.32
N TYR A 3 4.77 -12.11 15.40
CA TYR A 3 3.33 -12.20 15.53
C TYR A 3 2.74 -12.74 14.23
N SER A 4 1.58 -13.38 14.32
CA SER A 4 0.80 -13.81 13.17
C SER A 4 -0.66 -13.44 13.35
N ILE A 5 -1.31 -12.96 12.29
CA ILE A 5 -2.74 -12.64 12.29
C ILE A 5 -3.46 -13.30 11.12
N ARG A 6 -4.72 -13.68 11.35
CA ARG A 6 -5.70 -13.84 10.30
C ARG A 6 -6.25 -12.47 9.95
N LEU A 7 -6.03 -12.03 8.70
CA LEU A 7 -6.38 -10.71 8.24
C LEU A 7 -7.91 -10.56 8.19
N LEU A 8 -8.41 -9.52 8.85
CA LEU A 8 -9.82 -9.13 8.85
C LEU A 8 -10.07 -7.94 7.94
N ASN A 9 -9.15 -6.98 7.95
CA ASN A 9 -9.27 -5.77 7.14
C ASN A 9 -7.89 -5.11 6.93
N SER A 10 -7.80 -4.24 5.93
CA SER A 10 -6.69 -3.30 5.79
C SER A 10 -7.21 -1.90 5.47
N ALA A 11 -6.50 -0.89 5.94
CA ALA A 11 -6.79 0.50 5.66
C ALA A 11 -5.48 1.30 5.62
N TYR A 12 -5.54 2.58 5.27
CA TYR A 12 -4.40 3.46 5.47
C TYR A 12 -4.79 4.65 6.35
N HIS A 13 -3.81 5.16 7.08
CA HIS A 13 -3.91 6.39 7.85
C HIS A 13 -2.89 7.40 7.33
N LYS A 14 -3.21 8.69 7.45
CA LYS A 14 -2.25 9.77 7.18
C LYS A 14 -1.44 10.03 8.44
N GLU A 15 -0.12 9.99 8.31
CA GLU A 15 0.82 10.15 9.41
C GLU A 15 2.00 11.01 9.00
N ASN A 16 2.57 11.75 9.97
CA ASN A 16 3.83 12.44 9.74
C ASN A 16 5.00 11.45 9.92
N VAL A 17 5.76 11.24 8.85
CA VAL A 17 6.98 10.42 8.84
C VAL A 17 8.11 11.30 8.34
N ASP A 18 9.13 11.49 9.20
CA ASP A 18 10.29 12.35 8.93
C ASP A 18 9.93 13.77 8.46
N GLY A 19 8.89 14.36 9.06
CA GLY A 19 8.43 15.71 8.74
C GLY A 19 7.47 15.77 7.55
N VAL A 20 7.18 14.66 6.87
CA VAL A 20 6.31 14.61 5.70
C VAL A 20 5.05 13.81 5.98
N GLU A 21 3.88 14.33 5.59
CA GLU A 21 2.63 13.57 5.66
C GLU A 21 2.65 12.43 4.63
N ARG A 22 2.50 11.19 5.09
CA ARG A 22 2.52 9.95 4.31
C ARG A 22 1.27 9.12 4.62
N ALA A 23 0.86 8.31 3.66
CA ALA A 23 -0.12 7.26 3.90
C ALA A 23 0.60 6.00 4.38
N ILE A 24 0.23 5.50 5.56
CA ILE A 24 0.75 4.26 6.15
C ILE A 24 -0.36 3.23 6.18
N VAL A 25 -0.08 2.04 5.66
CA VAL A 25 -1.05 0.94 5.66
C VAL A 25 -1.07 0.30 7.04
N TYR A 26 -2.27 -0.08 7.45
CA TYR A 26 -2.55 -0.81 8.66
C TYR A 26 -3.25 -2.11 8.30
N LEU A 27 -2.76 -3.21 8.87
CA LEU A 27 -3.42 -4.50 8.83
C LEU A 27 -4.15 -4.71 10.15
N TYR A 28 -5.38 -5.20 10.06
CA TYR A 28 -6.21 -5.51 11.22
C TYR A 28 -6.56 -6.98 11.16
N GLY A 29 -6.35 -7.68 12.25
CA GLY A 29 -6.63 -9.09 12.31
C GLY A 29 -6.63 -9.60 13.73
N THR A 30 -6.73 -10.91 13.85
CA THR A 30 -6.72 -11.61 15.12
C THR A 30 -5.66 -12.70 15.11
N THR A 31 -4.99 -12.90 16.24
CA THR A 31 -4.09 -14.05 16.41
C THR A 31 -4.89 -15.35 16.37
N LYS A 32 -4.19 -16.49 16.35
CA LYS A 32 -4.81 -17.80 16.46
C LYS A 32 -5.71 -17.93 17.70
N ASP A 33 -5.28 -17.32 18.82
CA ASP A 33 -6.02 -17.33 20.10
C ASP A 33 -7.10 -16.24 20.20
N GLY A 34 -7.43 -15.57 19.09
CA GLY A 34 -8.51 -14.57 19.03
C GLY A 34 -8.14 -13.18 19.58
N GLU A 35 -6.86 -12.91 19.85
CA GLU A 35 -6.41 -11.59 20.28
C GLU A 35 -6.39 -10.61 19.10
N ALA A 36 -7.12 -9.50 19.22
CA ALA A 36 -7.14 -8.46 18.19
C ALA A 36 -5.82 -7.68 18.15
N ILE A 37 -5.25 -7.54 16.95
CA ILE A 37 -4.01 -6.79 16.70
C ILE A 37 -4.22 -5.83 15.52
N ALA A 38 -3.74 -4.60 15.69
CA ALA A 38 -3.47 -3.67 14.60
C ALA A 38 -1.97 -3.67 14.31
N VAL A 39 -1.61 -3.66 13.02
CA VAL A 39 -0.22 -3.70 12.56
C VAL A 39 0.03 -2.47 11.71
N ARG A 40 0.91 -1.59 12.17
CA ARG A 40 1.44 -0.49 11.36
C ARG A 40 2.54 -1.04 10.46
N THR A 41 2.34 -0.99 9.15
CA THR A 41 3.26 -1.62 8.20
C THR A 41 4.47 -0.74 7.89
N PRO A 42 5.56 -1.31 7.36
CA PRO A 42 6.60 -0.54 6.67
C PRO A 42 6.01 0.40 5.60
N LEU A 43 6.68 1.53 5.36
CA LEU A 43 6.25 2.52 4.38
C LEU A 43 6.27 1.92 2.97
N LEU A 44 5.11 1.94 2.31
CA LEU A 44 4.99 1.81 0.86
C LEU A 44 4.63 3.17 0.28
N ARG A 45 5.30 3.57 -0.80
CA ARG A 45 4.92 4.80 -1.50
C ARG A 45 3.80 4.48 -2.51
N PRO A 46 2.70 5.24 -2.53
CA PRO A 46 1.67 5.05 -3.55
C PRO A 46 2.27 5.27 -4.94
N TYR A 47 1.90 4.42 -5.90
CA TYR A 47 2.35 4.54 -7.28
C TYR A 47 1.36 3.96 -8.27
N PHE A 48 1.58 4.33 -9.53
CA PHE A 48 0.96 3.72 -10.71
C PHE A 48 1.95 3.79 -11.87
N GLN A 49 1.62 3.18 -13.01
CA GLN A 49 2.46 3.23 -14.20
C GLN A 49 1.79 3.94 -15.36
N VAL A 50 2.60 4.66 -16.12
CA VAL A 50 2.23 5.28 -17.39
C VAL A 50 2.98 4.56 -18.51
N VAL A 51 2.25 4.02 -19.47
CA VAL A 51 2.82 3.33 -20.63
C VAL A 51 3.34 4.37 -21.62
N GLU A 52 4.57 4.19 -22.09
CA GLU A 52 5.22 4.95 -23.17
C GLU A 52 5.17 6.49 -22.99
N ALA A 53 5.25 6.98 -21.75
CA ALA A 53 5.26 8.41 -21.46
C ALA A 53 6.39 9.14 -22.23
N SER A 54 6.04 10.22 -22.93
CA SER A 54 7.01 11.03 -23.68
C SER A 54 7.99 11.77 -22.77
N LYS A 55 9.13 12.22 -23.31
CA LYS A 55 10.12 13.01 -22.54
C LYS A 55 9.50 14.27 -21.92
N ASP A 56 8.56 14.91 -22.61
CA ASP A 56 7.91 16.12 -22.11
C ASP A 56 6.92 15.82 -20.98
N ILE A 57 6.21 14.69 -21.05
CA ILE A 57 5.35 14.23 -19.96
C ILE A 57 6.18 13.90 -18.72
N LYS A 58 7.30 13.19 -18.89
CA LYS A 58 8.21 12.88 -17.78
C LYS A 58 8.74 14.14 -17.10
N LYS A 59 9.20 15.13 -17.88
CA LYS A 59 9.64 16.43 -17.36
C LYS A 59 8.55 17.20 -16.61
N ARG A 60 7.28 17.06 -17.02
CA ARG A 60 6.15 17.67 -16.31
C ARG A 60 5.88 16.94 -15.01
N LEU A 61 5.87 15.60 -15.01
CA LEU A 61 5.72 14.79 -13.80
C LEU A 61 6.82 15.08 -12.77
N GLU A 62 8.07 15.22 -13.19
CA GLU A 62 9.20 15.56 -12.30
C GLU A 62 9.07 16.93 -11.64
N LYS A 63 8.28 17.84 -12.21
CA LYS A 63 8.04 19.20 -11.69
C LYS A 63 6.72 19.32 -10.93
N ASP A 64 5.90 18.28 -10.92
CA ASP A 64 4.58 18.30 -10.28
C ASP A 64 4.73 18.10 -8.77
N ASP A 65 4.21 19.03 -7.98
CA ASP A 65 4.28 18.98 -6.51
C ASP A 65 3.57 17.76 -5.91
N ASN A 66 2.73 17.06 -6.66
CA ASN A 66 2.05 15.85 -6.21
C ASN A 66 2.85 14.57 -6.45
N VAL A 67 3.87 14.64 -7.30
CA VAL A 67 4.81 13.56 -7.62
C VAL A 67 6.01 13.65 -6.69
N GLU A 68 6.40 12.52 -6.13
CA GLU A 68 7.61 12.43 -5.30
C GLU A 68 8.82 12.04 -6.15
N SER A 69 8.64 11.07 -7.05
CA SER A 69 9.67 10.66 -7.99
C SER A 69 9.06 9.84 -9.14
N ILE A 70 9.84 9.68 -10.20
CA ILE A 70 9.52 8.74 -11.28
C ILE A 70 10.64 7.72 -11.45
N LYS A 71 10.32 6.54 -11.97
CA LYS A 71 11.29 5.49 -12.31
C LYS A 71 10.92 4.88 -13.66
N GLU A 72 11.89 4.72 -14.55
CA GLU A 72 11.71 3.98 -15.79
C GLU A 72 11.73 2.47 -15.51
N GLU A 73 10.84 1.73 -16.18
CA GLU A 73 10.78 0.28 -16.11
C GLU A 73 10.26 -0.31 -17.43
N GLU A 74 10.49 -1.59 -17.68
CA GLU A 74 9.94 -2.32 -18.81
C GLU A 74 8.94 -3.34 -18.29
N LEU A 75 7.71 -3.31 -18.81
CA LEU A 75 6.61 -4.17 -18.36
C LEU A 75 5.97 -4.87 -19.55
N TRP A 76 5.45 -6.07 -19.31
CA TRP A 76 4.61 -6.77 -20.28
C TRP A 76 3.21 -6.13 -20.33
N VAL A 77 2.86 -5.54 -21.46
CA VAL A 77 1.59 -4.82 -21.67
C VAL A 77 1.02 -5.22 -23.03
N ASP A 78 -0.22 -5.73 -23.03
CA ASP A 78 -0.97 -6.13 -24.23
C ASP A 78 -0.21 -7.08 -25.18
N GLY A 79 0.59 -8.00 -24.61
CA GLY A 79 1.29 -9.02 -25.38
C GLY A 79 2.69 -8.64 -25.86
N ASP A 80 3.24 -7.51 -25.41
CA ASP A 80 4.62 -7.10 -25.72
C ASP A 80 5.29 -6.39 -24.54
N VAL A 81 6.62 -6.30 -24.54
CA VAL A 81 7.39 -5.53 -23.57
C VAL A 81 7.34 -4.05 -23.95
N ARG A 82 6.80 -3.22 -23.06
CA ARG A 82 6.63 -1.77 -23.26
C ARG A 82 7.41 -0.98 -22.21
N LYS A 83 7.98 0.15 -22.65
CA LYS A 83 8.59 1.12 -21.74
C LYS A 83 7.50 1.78 -20.91
N CYS A 84 7.63 1.70 -19.60
CA CYS A 84 6.72 2.28 -18.63
C CYS A 84 7.45 3.26 -17.72
N THR A 85 6.69 4.20 -17.16
CA THR A 85 7.17 5.13 -16.14
C THR A 85 6.35 4.91 -14.89
N ARG A 86 6.98 4.39 -13.84
CA ARG A 86 6.40 4.34 -12.49
C ARG A 86 6.40 5.74 -11.91
N VAL A 87 5.24 6.19 -11.45
CA VAL A 87 5.07 7.52 -10.84
C VAL A 87 4.74 7.31 -9.37
N PHE A 88 5.64 7.72 -8.47
CA PHE A 88 5.40 7.70 -7.03
C PHE A 88 4.74 9.02 -6.62
N THR A 89 3.63 8.96 -5.89
CA THR A 89 2.91 10.15 -5.42
C THR A 89 3.10 10.36 -3.93
N LYS A 90 2.98 11.61 -3.47
CA LYS A 90 3.09 11.94 -2.03
C LYS A 90 1.96 11.32 -1.20
N SER A 91 0.77 11.19 -1.79
CA SER A 91 -0.42 10.61 -1.17
C SER A 91 -1.23 9.78 -2.18
N PRO A 92 -2.06 8.83 -1.72
CA PRO A 92 -3.01 8.12 -2.58
C PRO A 92 -4.00 9.06 -3.27
N ASP A 93 -4.45 10.13 -2.59
CA ASP A 93 -5.44 11.06 -3.12
C ASP A 93 -4.91 11.84 -4.34
N ASN A 94 -3.61 12.14 -4.35
CA ASN A 94 -2.92 12.84 -5.42
C ASN A 94 -2.89 12.04 -6.74
N LEU A 95 -2.98 10.71 -6.65
CA LEU A 95 -3.05 9.84 -7.80
C LEU A 95 -4.27 10.15 -8.66
N TYR A 96 -5.43 10.45 -8.06
CA TYR A 96 -6.67 10.71 -8.81
C TYR A 96 -6.56 11.94 -9.71
N LYS A 97 -5.95 13.03 -9.23
CA LYS A 97 -5.75 14.26 -10.01
C LYS A 97 -4.80 14.03 -11.19
N LEU A 98 -3.68 13.33 -10.95
CA LEU A 98 -2.71 12.99 -11.99
C LEU A 98 -3.32 12.04 -13.03
N LYS A 99 -4.16 11.10 -12.59
CA LYS A 99 -4.85 10.13 -13.45
C LYS A 99 -5.72 10.81 -14.51
N GLU A 100 -6.52 11.80 -14.12
CA GLU A 100 -7.36 12.56 -15.07
C GLU A 100 -6.51 13.31 -16.09
N TRP A 101 -5.49 14.04 -15.64
CA TRP A 101 -4.60 14.77 -16.54
C TRP A 101 -3.88 13.86 -17.53
N LEU A 102 -3.34 12.72 -17.09
CA LEU A 102 -2.63 11.78 -17.96
C LEU A 102 -3.56 11.12 -18.97
N LYS A 103 -4.79 10.77 -18.57
CA LYS A 103 -5.82 10.26 -19.49
C LYS A 103 -6.20 11.28 -20.56
N ASN A 104 -6.28 12.56 -20.22
CA ASN A 104 -6.53 13.65 -21.18
C ASN A 104 -5.37 13.87 -22.17
N ASN A 105 -4.20 13.25 -21.94
CA ASN A 105 -3.08 13.20 -22.89
C ASN A 105 -3.03 11.86 -23.64
N ASP A 106 -4.13 11.10 -23.65
CA ASP A 106 -4.28 9.80 -24.31
C ASP A 106 -3.27 8.73 -23.83
N LEU A 107 -2.78 8.87 -22.60
CA LEU A 107 -1.82 7.93 -22.02
C LEU A 107 -2.52 6.76 -21.34
N LYS A 108 -2.06 5.55 -21.65
CA LYS A 108 -2.49 4.33 -20.96
C LYS A 108 -1.87 4.27 -19.56
N LEU A 109 -2.73 4.08 -18.57
CA LEU A 109 -2.34 3.94 -17.16
C LEU A 109 -2.55 2.50 -16.72
N LEU A 110 -1.54 1.94 -16.05
CA LEU A 110 -1.64 0.62 -15.40
C LEU A 110 -1.81 0.83 -13.90
N ALA A 111 -2.57 -0.07 -13.28
CA ALA A 111 -2.65 -0.18 -11.82
C ALA A 111 -3.11 1.10 -11.08
N SER A 112 -3.66 2.07 -11.81
CA SER A 112 -4.08 3.38 -11.31
C SER A 112 -5.44 3.38 -10.59
N ASP A 113 -6.09 2.22 -10.53
CA ASP A 113 -7.40 1.95 -9.97
C ASP A 113 -7.34 1.05 -8.73
N ILE A 114 -6.16 0.55 -8.38
CA ILE A 114 -5.97 -0.28 -7.20
C ILE A 114 -5.96 0.61 -5.95
N PRO A 115 -6.90 0.41 -5.00
CA PRO A 115 -6.88 1.10 -3.72
C PRO A 115 -5.54 0.90 -3.00
N PHE A 116 -5.02 1.95 -2.36
CA PHE A 116 -3.66 1.94 -1.82
C PHE A 116 -3.39 0.84 -0.77
N HIS A 117 -4.37 0.53 0.07
CA HIS A 117 -4.24 -0.56 1.04
C HIS A 117 -4.19 -1.94 0.36
N TYR A 118 -4.92 -2.15 -0.74
CA TYR A 118 -4.80 -3.37 -1.55
C TYR A 118 -3.51 -3.44 -2.34
N ARG A 119 -3.00 -2.31 -2.85
CA ARG A 119 -1.66 -2.24 -3.45
C ARG A 119 -0.61 -2.78 -2.47
N TYR A 120 -0.72 -2.44 -1.19
CA TYR A 120 0.18 -2.98 -0.18
C TYR A 120 0.09 -4.50 -0.04
N LEU A 121 -1.12 -5.06 -0.03
CA LEU A 121 -1.31 -6.51 0.04
C LEU A 121 -0.68 -7.20 -1.18
N TYR A 122 -0.95 -6.71 -2.40
CA TYR A 122 -0.44 -7.31 -3.63
C TYR A 122 1.08 -7.21 -3.76
N ASP A 123 1.66 -6.08 -3.39
CA ASP A 123 3.11 -5.87 -3.54
C ASP A 123 3.93 -6.67 -2.50
N ASN A 124 3.30 -7.12 -1.41
CA ASN A 124 3.93 -7.90 -0.35
C ASN A 124 3.39 -9.34 -0.26
N ASP A 125 2.65 -9.79 -1.29
CA ASP A 125 2.04 -11.13 -1.39
C ASP A 125 1.26 -11.58 -0.13
N ILE A 126 0.44 -10.67 0.41
CA ILE A 126 -0.29 -10.91 1.67
C ILE A 126 -1.61 -11.62 1.39
N GLY A 127 -1.73 -12.85 1.90
CA GLY A 127 -2.95 -13.67 1.86
C GLY A 127 -3.88 -13.49 3.07
N GLY A 128 -4.63 -14.54 3.39
CA GLY A 128 -5.58 -14.55 4.51
C GLY A 128 -4.92 -14.58 5.89
N CYS A 129 -3.72 -15.14 5.97
CA CYS A 129 -2.88 -15.15 7.16
C CYS A 129 -1.53 -14.51 6.85
N VAL A 130 -0.95 -13.81 7.82
CA VAL A 130 0.33 -13.14 7.66
C VAL A 130 1.11 -13.09 8.97
N SER A 131 2.43 -13.29 8.87
CA SER A 131 3.37 -13.12 9.97
C SER A 131 4.17 -11.84 9.82
N PHE A 132 4.58 -11.25 10.95
CA PHE A 132 5.39 -10.05 10.96
C PHE A 132 6.28 -10.01 12.19
N GLU A 133 7.46 -9.43 12.03
CA GLU A 133 8.30 -9.03 13.15
C GLU A 133 8.00 -7.58 13.50
N GLY A 134 7.95 -7.27 14.78
CA GLY A 134 7.72 -5.90 15.22
C GLY A 134 7.87 -5.68 16.70
N VAL A 135 7.60 -4.43 17.10
CA VAL A 135 7.60 -3.98 18.48
C VAL A 135 6.21 -3.48 18.82
N GLU A 136 5.70 -3.90 19.98
CA GLU A 136 4.45 -3.36 20.50
C GLU A 136 4.65 -1.90 20.92
N VAL A 137 3.77 -1.02 20.44
CA VAL A 137 3.81 0.41 20.73
C VAL A 137 2.50 0.85 21.37
N LYS A 138 2.59 1.79 22.32
CA LYS A 138 1.40 2.34 22.99
C LYS A 138 0.86 3.53 22.20
N ASN A 139 -0.40 3.45 21.79
CA ASN A 139 -1.10 4.56 21.14
C ASN A 139 -2.57 4.58 21.61
N HIS A 140 -2.98 5.70 22.23
CA HIS A 140 -4.32 5.88 22.79
C HIS A 140 -5.45 5.87 21.73
N LYS A 141 -5.11 5.97 20.44
CA LYS A 141 -6.07 5.85 19.33
C LYS A 141 -6.49 4.41 19.05
N PHE A 142 -5.77 3.42 19.59
CA PHE A 142 -6.04 2.00 19.40
C PHE A 142 -6.44 1.38 20.74
N THR A 143 -7.53 0.61 20.74
CA THR A 143 -8.02 -0.14 21.90
C THR A 143 -7.47 -1.57 21.94
N CYS A 144 -6.89 -2.03 20.85
CA CYS A 144 -6.20 -3.31 20.73
C CYS A 144 -4.68 -3.12 20.75
N LYS A 145 -3.91 -4.22 20.75
CA LYS A 145 -2.47 -4.16 20.59
C LYS A 145 -2.11 -3.53 19.25
N LEU A 146 -1.16 -2.60 19.28
CA LEU A 146 -0.58 -2.00 18.08
C LEU A 146 0.86 -2.46 17.94
N ILE A 147 1.16 -3.14 16.85
CA ILE A 147 2.51 -3.59 16.52
C ILE A 147 3.06 -2.73 15.38
N GLU A 148 4.23 -2.13 15.60
CA GLU A 148 5.01 -1.52 14.53
C GLU A 148 5.87 -2.59 13.87
N ALA A 149 5.50 -2.98 12.65
CA ALA A 149 6.16 -4.06 11.94
C ALA A 149 7.44 -3.57 11.25
N THR A 150 8.51 -4.33 11.41
CA THR A 150 9.81 -4.13 10.73
C THR A 150 9.93 -5.01 9.49
N SER A 151 9.22 -6.14 9.44
CA SER A 151 9.14 -7.02 8.28
C SER A 151 7.81 -7.75 8.23
N ILE A 152 7.43 -8.18 7.02
CA ILE A 152 6.24 -8.98 6.75
C ILE A 152 6.70 -10.27 6.08
N LYS A 153 6.07 -11.38 6.44
CA LYS A 153 6.38 -12.73 5.97
C LYS A 153 5.10 -13.51 5.76
N GLU A 154 5.12 -14.39 4.77
CA GLU A 154 4.11 -15.42 4.61
C GLU A 154 4.11 -16.38 5.81
N CYS A 155 2.96 -16.98 6.07
CA CYS A 155 2.81 -18.05 7.06
C CYS A 155 1.74 -19.03 6.65
N ASP A 156 1.72 -20.19 7.30
CA ASP A 156 0.67 -21.18 7.11
C ASP A 156 -0.69 -20.61 7.50
N ASP A 157 -1.71 -20.99 6.75
CA ASP A 157 -3.09 -20.62 7.05
C ASP A 157 -3.54 -21.19 8.40
N PHE A 158 -4.24 -20.37 9.18
CA PHE A 158 -4.88 -20.80 10.42
C PHE A 158 -6.26 -20.17 10.57
N GLU A 159 -7.14 -20.88 11.28
CA GLU A 159 -8.40 -20.31 11.77
C GLU A 159 -8.14 -19.51 13.05
N SER A 160 -8.88 -18.41 13.22
CA SER A 160 -8.84 -17.59 14.43
C SER A 160 -10.14 -17.76 15.21
N ASP A 161 -10.07 -17.66 16.54
CA ASP A 161 -11.23 -17.69 17.42
C ASP A 161 -12.05 -16.39 17.33
N PHE A 162 -12.79 -16.23 16.23
CA PHE A 162 -13.60 -15.04 15.97
C PHE A 162 -14.84 -14.97 16.86
N LYS A 163 -15.10 -13.77 17.39
CA LYS A 163 -16.39 -13.44 18.03
C LYS A 163 -17.37 -12.94 16.97
N ILE A 164 -18.42 -13.72 16.72
CA ILE A 164 -19.44 -13.44 15.71
C ILE A 164 -20.64 -12.75 16.36
N LEU A 165 -21.06 -11.61 15.81
CA LEU A 165 -22.30 -10.93 16.16
C LEU A 165 -23.30 -11.07 15.01
N SER A 166 -24.48 -11.65 15.28
CA SER A 166 -25.59 -11.75 14.32
C SER A 166 -26.69 -10.78 14.73
N PHE A 167 -27.17 -9.96 13.79
CA PHE A 167 -28.18 -8.92 13.98
C PHE A 167 -29.21 -8.92 12.86
#